data_AF-A0A3L7PA47-F1
#
_entry.id   AF-A0A3L7PA47-F1
#
_cell.length_a   1.000
_cell.length_b   1.000
_cell.length_c   1.000
_cell.angle_alpha   90.00
_cell.angle_beta   90.00
_cell.angle_gamma   90.00
#
_symmetry.space_group_name_H-M   'P 1'
#
loop_
_entity.id
_entity.type
_entity.pdbx_description
1 polymer ?
#
loop_
_entity_poly.entity_id
_entity_poly.type
_entity_poly.pdbx_seq_one_letter_code
_entity_poly.pdbx_strand_id
1 'polypeptide(L)'
;MADATYSCPQSREQVINMYFLEHRARLLDVAAFLDRIDRAQPASAAVDFREAALKKAVQILVDGQPHRTKRVLDLLSDETIEIPQSAHGMKGASGAVRPVAGEVR
;
A
#
# COMPACT_ATOMS: atom_id res chain seq x y z
N MET A 1 32.02 -8.78 2.16
CA MET A 1 30.90 -7.87 2.45
C MET A 1 30.81 -6.94 1.27
N ALA A 2 29.72 -7.03 0.49
CA ALA A 2 29.58 -6.18 -0.70
C ALA A 2 29.62 -4.70 -0.28
N ASP A 3 30.38 -3.92 -1.03
CA ASP A 3 30.56 -2.49 -0.78
C ASP A 3 29.20 -1.79 -0.98
N ALA A 4 28.53 -1.47 0.12
CA ALA A 4 27.20 -0.90 0.07
C ALA A 4 27.30 0.56 -0.38
N THR A 5 26.89 0.86 -1.61
CA THR A 5 26.83 2.24 -2.09
C THR A 5 25.67 2.96 -1.40
N TYR A 6 25.98 3.81 -0.41
CA TYR A 6 25.00 4.64 0.28
C TYR A 6 24.68 5.88 -0.58
N SER A 7 23.45 6.00 -1.06
CA SER A 7 22.99 7.11 -1.92
C SER A 7 22.24 8.21 -1.17
N CYS A 8 21.88 7.99 0.10
CA CYS A 8 21.19 8.98 0.93
C CYS A 8 22.20 10.00 1.49
N PRO A 9 21.94 11.31 1.39
CA PRO A 9 22.82 12.33 1.95
C PRO A 9 22.80 12.38 3.50
N GLN A 10 21.84 11.70 4.14
CA GLN A 10 21.71 11.61 5.60
C GLN A 10 22.22 10.26 6.11
N SER A 11 22.78 10.23 7.33
CA SER A 11 23.07 8.99 8.03
C SER A 11 21.76 8.25 8.38
N ARG A 12 21.87 6.95 8.67
CA ARG A 12 20.73 6.14 9.11
C ARG A 12 20.04 6.75 10.33
N GLU A 13 20.82 7.20 11.31
CA GLU A 13 20.34 7.79 12.57
C GLU A 13 19.66 9.14 12.32
N GLN A 14 20.19 9.95 11.40
CA GLN A 14 19.57 11.22 11.00
C GLN A 14 18.20 11.00 10.34
N VAL A 15 18.08 10.00 9.45
CA VAL A 15 16.80 9.62 8.84
C VAL A 15 15.80 9.16 9.89
N ILE A 16 16.22 8.28 10.81
CA ILE A 16 15.37 7.80 11.91
C ILE A 16 14.89 8.98 12.76
N ASN A 17 15.79 9.85 13.22
CA ASN A 17 15.44 10.98 14.07
C ASN A 17 14.47 11.95 13.39
N MET A 18 14.63 12.17 12.08
CA MET A 18 13.76 13.07 11.32
C MET A 18 12.32 12.53 11.19
N TYR A 19 12.16 11.23 10.90
CA TYR A 19 10.86 10.70 10.45
C TYR A 19 10.17 9.73 11.42
N PHE A 20 10.84 9.28 12.48
CA PHE A 20 10.32 8.22 13.34
C PHE A 20 8.97 8.53 13.97
N LEU A 21 8.79 9.74 14.54
CA LEU A 21 7.56 10.09 15.23
C LEU A 21 6.36 10.17 14.28
N GLU A 22 6.54 10.74 13.10
CA GLU A 22 5.50 10.81 12.07
C GLU A 22 5.12 9.41 11.57
N HIS A 23 6.10 8.56 11.27
CA HIS A 23 5.84 7.19 10.82
C HIS A 23 5.23 6.32 11.91
N ARG A 24 5.60 6.53 13.18
CA ARG A 24 4.93 5.90 14.32
C ARG A 24 3.44 6.25 14.35
N ALA A 25 3.08 7.53 14.16
CA ALA A 25 1.68 7.93 14.12
C ALA A 25 0.93 7.26 12.96
N ARG A 26 1.50 7.28 11.75
CA ARG A 26 0.92 6.63 10.57
C ARG A 26 0.71 5.12 10.76
N LEU A 27 1.63 4.43 11.43
CA LEU A 27 1.47 3.02 11.76
C LEU A 27 0.30 2.78 12.72
N LEU A 28 0.14 3.63 13.73
CA LEU A 28 -1.00 3.54 14.66
C LEU A 28 -2.33 3.79 13.95
N ASP A 29 -2.38 4.74 13.02
CA ASP A 29 -3.59 5.02 12.24
C ASP A 29 -4.01 3.81 11.39
N VAL A 30 -3.05 3.17 10.71
CA VAL A 30 -3.30 1.94 9.93
C VAL A 30 -3.74 0.79 10.84
N ALA A 31 -3.08 0.58 11.98
CA ALA A 31 -3.47 -0.46 12.93
C ALA A 31 -4.89 -0.24 13.46
N ALA A 32 -5.21 0.99 13.89
CA ALA A 32 -6.54 1.34 14.38
C ALA A 32 -7.61 1.22 13.29
N PHE A 33 -7.28 1.43 12.02
CA PHE A 33 -8.19 1.16 10.90
C PHE A 33 -8.48 -0.34 10.77
N LEU A 34 -7.45 -1.19 10.81
CA LEU A 34 -7.62 -2.65 10.77
C LEU A 34 -8.44 -3.16 11.97
N ASP A 35 -8.18 -2.67 13.17
CA ASP A 35 -8.99 -3.01 14.37
C ASP A 35 -10.46 -2.62 14.21
N ARG A 36 -10.78 -1.57 13.44
CA ARG A 36 -12.17 -1.17 13.16
C ARG A 36 -12.81 -2.08 12.13
N ILE A 37 -12.07 -2.53 11.11
CA ILE A 37 -12.56 -3.52 10.14
C ILE A 37 -12.90 -4.83 10.87
N ASP A 38 -11.99 -5.33 11.71
CA ASP A 38 -12.17 -6.62 12.41
C ASP A 38 -13.36 -6.60 13.38
N ARG A 39 -13.77 -5.43 13.88
CA ARG A 39 -14.94 -5.24 14.76
C ARG A 39 -16.24 -4.91 14.00
N ALA A 40 -16.15 -4.57 12.72
CA ALA A 40 -17.32 -4.21 11.94
C ALA A 40 -18.10 -5.46 11.51
N GLN A 41 -19.43 -5.37 11.52
CA GLN A 41 -20.25 -6.41 10.92
C GLN A 41 -20.07 -6.36 9.39
N PRO A 42 -19.63 -7.47 8.75
CA PRO A 42 -19.50 -7.49 7.31
C PRO A 42 -20.86 -7.39 6.62
N ALA A 43 -20.96 -6.55 5.59
CA ALA A 43 -22.13 -6.50 4.71
C ALA A 43 -22.19 -7.70 3.74
N SER A 44 -21.06 -8.38 3.52
CA SER A 44 -20.91 -9.55 2.66
C SER A 44 -19.78 -10.44 3.17
N ALA A 45 -19.83 -11.74 2.88
CA ALA A 45 -18.75 -12.68 3.21
C ALA A 45 -17.46 -12.47 2.38
N ALA A 46 -17.51 -11.67 1.30
CA ALA A 46 -16.34 -11.38 0.48
C ALA A 46 -15.44 -10.31 1.13
N VAL A 47 -14.13 -10.56 1.11
CA VAL A 47 -13.11 -9.58 1.56
C VAL A 47 -13.06 -8.41 0.57
N ASP A 48 -13.05 -7.18 1.08
CA ASP A 48 -12.90 -5.99 0.25
C ASP A 48 -11.50 -5.97 -0.39
N PHE A 49 -11.43 -5.78 -1.71
CA PHE A 49 -10.16 -5.77 -2.44
C PHE A 49 -9.18 -4.71 -1.94
N ARG A 50 -9.67 -3.58 -1.38
CA ARG A 50 -8.83 -2.52 -0.80
C ARG A 50 -8.20 -2.98 0.51
N GLU A 51 -8.94 -3.73 1.34
CA GLU A 51 -8.42 -4.33 2.55
C GLU A 51 -7.30 -5.32 2.22
N ALA A 52 -7.54 -6.21 1.24
CA ALA A 52 -6.55 -7.17 0.78
C ALA A 52 -5.28 -6.47 0.24
N ALA A 53 -5.45 -5.42 -0.57
CA ALA A 53 -4.35 -4.64 -1.12
C ALA A 53 -3.53 -3.94 -0.02
N LEU A 54 -4.18 -3.34 0.98
CA LEU A 54 -3.49 -2.68 2.09
C LEU A 54 -2.69 -3.67 2.94
N LYS A 55 -3.26 -4.85 3.23
CA LYS A 55 -2.55 -5.93 3.94
C LYS A 55 -1.30 -6.40 3.17
N LYS A 56 -1.40 -6.56 1.84
CA LYS A 56 -0.26 -6.86 0.96
C LYS A 56 0.79 -5.75 0.96
N ALA A 57 0.37 -4.48 0.95
CA ALA A 57 1.28 -3.34 1.01
C ALA A 57 2.11 -3.32 2.30
N VAL A 58 1.52 -3.67 3.45
CA VAL A 58 2.25 -3.81 4.73
C VAL A 58 3.33 -4.89 4.65
N GLN A 59 3.06 -6.01 3.98
CA GLN A 59 4.05 -7.08 3.79
C GLN A 59 5.25 -6.60 2.96
N ILE A 60 5.01 -5.80 1.91
CA ILE A 60 6.08 -5.18 1.10
C ILE A 60 7.00 -4.29 1.95
N LEU A 61 6.48 -3.63 2.99
CA LEU A 61 7.29 -2.75 3.83
C LEU A 61 8.39 -3.51 4.61
N VAL A 62 8.15 -4.77 4.96
CA VAL A 62 9.01 -5.52 5.90
C VAL A 62 9.77 -6.69 5.26
N ASP A 63 9.61 -6.93 3.96
CA ASP A 63 10.18 -8.10 3.26
C ASP A 63 11.69 -8.04 2.94
N GLY A 64 12.38 -7.00 3.41
CA GLY A 64 13.82 -6.83 3.19
C GLY A 64 14.22 -6.36 1.78
N GLN A 65 13.31 -6.25 0.81
CA GLN A 65 13.64 -5.94 -0.58
C GLN A 65 13.73 -4.43 -0.85
N PRO A 66 14.52 -4.00 -1.86
CA PRO A 66 14.63 -2.59 -2.24
C PRO A 66 13.35 -2.07 -2.94
N HIS A 67 13.32 -0.77 -3.21
CA HIS A 67 12.24 -0.09 -3.95
C HIS A 67 10.83 -0.26 -3.36
N ARG A 68 10.71 -0.38 -2.03
CA ARG A 68 9.42 -0.54 -1.31
C ARG A 68 8.37 0.47 -1.77
N THR A 69 8.72 1.76 -1.86
CA THR A 69 7.79 2.81 -2.30
C THR A 69 7.22 2.54 -3.70
N LYS A 70 8.09 2.17 -4.66
CA LYS A 70 7.63 1.83 -6.03
C LYS A 70 6.71 0.63 -5.99
N ARG A 71 7.10 -0.42 -5.29
CA ARG A 71 6.34 -1.68 -5.21
C ARG A 71 4.97 -1.50 -4.56
N VAL A 72 4.86 -0.65 -3.52
CA VAL A 72 3.58 -0.27 -2.93
C VAL A 72 2.75 0.56 -3.90
N LEU A 73 3.36 1.51 -4.60
CA LEU A 73 2.66 2.31 -5.61
C LEU A 73 2.09 1.44 -6.73
N ASP A 74 2.91 0.57 -7.32
CA ASP A 74 2.50 -0.35 -8.39
C ASP A 74 1.35 -1.26 -7.91
N LEU A 75 1.44 -1.81 -6.68
CA LEU A 75 0.40 -2.66 -6.11
C LEU A 75 -0.97 -1.96 -6.01
N LEU A 76 -0.97 -0.64 -5.77
CA LEU A 76 -2.19 0.15 -5.57
C LEU A 76 -2.68 0.85 -6.85
N SER A 77 -1.87 0.84 -7.92
CA SER A 77 -2.13 1.61 -9.14
C SER A 77 -2.76 0.74 -10.21
N ASP A 78 -3.76 1.29 -10.89
CA ASP A 78 -4.31 0.67 -12.09
C ASP A 78 -3.34 0.88 -13.26
N GLU A 79 -2.87 -0.22 -13.84
CA GLU A 79 -1.91 -0.24 -14.96
C GLU A 79 -2.62 -0.36 -16.32
N THR A 80 -3.97 -0.31 -16.37
CA THR A 80 -4.70 -0.36 -17.64
C THR A 80 -4.29 0.83 -18.52
N ILE A 81 -3.86 0.53 -19.74
CA ILE A 81 -3.48 1.51 -20.76
C ILE A 81 -4.66 1.89 -21.68
N GLU A 82 -5.79 1.19 -21.56
CA GLU A 82 -7.00 1.51 -22.30
C GLU A 82 -7.58 2.83 -21.79
N ILE A 83 -7.76 3.78 -22.71
CA ILE A 83 -8.39 5.06 -22.38
C ILE A 83 -9.89 4.78 -22.15
N PRO A 84 -10.45 5.08 -20.97
CA PRO A 84 -11.88 4.88 -20.73
C PRO A 84 -12.69 5.67 -21.76
N GLN A 85 -13.58 4.99 -22.49
CA GLN A 85 -14.32 5.61 -23.61
C GLN A 85 -15.25 6.75 -23.18
N SER A 86 -15.59 6.84 -21.89
CA SER A 86 -16.17 8.04 -21.29
C SER A 86 -16.07 7.97 -19.76
N ALA A 87 -16.20 9.10 -19.07
CA ALA A 87 -16.36 9.15 -17.61
C ALA A 87 -17.79 8.73 -17.15
N HIS A 88 -18.46 7.84 -17.89
CA HIS A 88 -19.75 7.26 -17.47
C HIS A 88 -19.50 6.23 -16.36
N GLY A 89 -20.15 6.43 -15.21
CA GLY A 89 -20.01 5.57 -14.03
C GLY A 89 -19.29 6.25 -12.86
N MET A 90 -18.57 5.46 -12.06
CA MET A 90 -17.96 5.91 -10.82
C MET A 90 -16.77 6.85 -11.09
N LYS A 91 -16.99 8.15 -10.90
CA LYS A 91 -15.97 9.22 -11.08
C LYS A 91 -15.05 9.36 -9.86
N GLY A 92 -14.46 8.25 -9.40
CA GLY A 92 -13.59 8.26 -8.22
C GLY A 92 -12.54 7.15 -8.25
N ALA A 93 -11.30 7.51 -7.90
CA ALA A 93 -10.24 6.53 -7.70
C ALA A 93 -10.55 5.67 -6.47
N SER A 94 -10.53 4.34 -6.61
CA SER A 94 -10.70 3.40 -5.51
C SER A 94 -9.46 3.30 -4.60
N GLY A 95 -8.31 3.79 -5.05
CA GLY A 95 -7.03 3.73 -4.32
C GLY A 95 -6.38 2.34 -4.27
N ALA A 96 -6.96 1.36 -4.96
CA ALA A 96 -6.43 0.01 -5.21
C ALA A 96 -7.08 -0.56 -6.49
N VAL A 97 -6.45 -1.57 -7.08
CA VAL A 97 -6.93 -2.25 -8.29
C VAL A 97 -7.96 -3.31 -7.93
N ARG A 98 -9.12 -3.31 -8.59
CA ARG A 98 -10.06 -4.44 -8.50
C ARG A 98 -9.48 -5.62 -9.27
N PRO A 99 -9.43 -6.82 -8.69
CA PRO A 99 -9.02 -8.00 -9.45
C PRO A 99 -9.98 -8.21 -10.62
N VAL A 100 -9.43 -8.38 -11.82
CA VAL A 100 -10.18 -8.77 -13.01
C VAL A 100 -10.67 -10.20 -12.79
N ALA A 101 -11.92 -10.51 -13.15
CA ALA A 101 -12.47 -11.86 -12.98
C ALA A 101 -11.58 -12.89 -13.68
N GLY A 102 -10.87 -13.71 -12.90
CA GLY A 102 -9.97 -14.77 -13.39
C GLY A 102 -8.48 -14.60 -13.08
N GLU A 103 -8.02 -13.43 -12.61
CA GLU A 103 -6.62 -13.23 -12.19
C GLU A 103 -6.47 -13.33 -10.66
N VAL A 104 -5.81 -14.41 -10.21
CA VAL A 104 -5.27 -14.48 -8.85
C VAL A 104 -3.86 -13.90 -8.88
N ARG A 105 -3.68 -12.70 -8.32
CA ARG A 105 -2.35 -12.13 -8.02
C ARG A 105 -2.01 -12.30 -6.56
#